data_AF-W9RNJ8-F1
#
_entry.id   AF-W9RNJ8-F1
#
_cell.length_a   1.000
_cell.length_b   1.000
_cell.length_c   1.000
_cell.angle_alpha   90.00
_cell.angle_beta   90.00
_cell.angle_gamma   90.00
#
_symmetry.space_group_name_H-M   'P 1'
#
loop_
_entity.id
_entity.type
_entity.pdbx_description
1 polymer ?
#
loop_
_entity_poly.entity_id
_entity_poly.type
_entity_poly.pdbx_seq_one_letter_code
_entity_poly.pdbx_strand_id
1 'polypeptide(L)' 'MSVREYKAKFTDISRFAPFLVESEHLRCLKFEKGLKNSMRRSLVALRIQNFWDLVAAATKVEQDNIAYHQSKEQEG' A
#
# COMPACT_ATOMS: atom_id res chain seq x y z
N MET A 1 -1.31 -7.71 -8.52
CA MET A 1 -1.48 -6.25 -8.56
C MET A 1 -0.39 -5.62 -7.70
N SER A 2 0.46 -4.84 -8.34
CA SER A 2 1.50 -4.03 -7.71
C SER A 2 0.90 -2.88 -6.90
N VAL A 3 1.68 -2.25 -6.02
CA VAL A 3 1.28 -1.04 -5.30
C VAL A 3 0.90 0.08 -6.27
N ARG A 4 1.62 0.21 -7.39
CA ARG A 4 1.34 1.22 -8.43
C ARG A 4 -0.02 1.01 -9.10
N GLU A 5 -0.32 -0.22 -9.51
CA GLU A 5 -1.61 -0.58 -10.10
C GLU A 5 -2.75 -0.41 -9.08
N TYR A 6 -2.50 -0.81 -7.83
CA TYR A 6 -3.47 -0.61 -6.76
C TYR A 6 -3.78 0.87 -6.53
N LYS A 7 -2.76 1.75 -6.49
CA LYS A 7 -2.95 3.20 -6.37
C LYS A 7 -3.83 3.77 -7.48
N ALA A 8 -3.59 3.33 -8.72
CA ALA A 8 -4.38 3.76 -9.87
C ALA A 8 -5.85 3.34 -9.70
N LYS A 9 -6.10 2.06 -9.40
CA LYS A 9 -7.46 1.53 -9.17
C LYS A 9 -8.15 2.19 -7.98
N PHE A 10 -7.44 2.40 -6.88
CA PHE A 10 -7.95 3.09 -5.70
C PHE A 10 -8.40 4.51 -6.04
N THR A 11 -7.57 5.25 -6.79
CA THR A 11 -7.88 6.64 -7.21
C THR A 11 -9.10 6.67 -8.13
N ASP A 12 -9.22 5.72 -9.05
CA ASP A 12 -10.35 5.64 -9.96
C ASP A 12 -11.67 5.34 -9.21
N ILE A 13 -11.67 4.34 -8.34
CA ILE A 13 -12.85 3.96 -7.54
C ILE A 13 -13.24 5.07 -6.55
N SER A 14 -12.26 5.80 -6.01
CA SER A 14 -12.50 6.90 -5.07
C SER A 14 -13.40 8.00 -5.65
N ARG A 15 -13.45 8.16 -6.98
CA ARG A 15 -14.34 9.11 -7.66
C ARG A 15 -15.82 8.83 -7.43
N PHE A 16 -16.18 7.56 -7.22
CA PHE A 16 -17.56 7.13 -6.98
C PHE A 16 -17.99 7.26 -5.50
N ALA A 17 -17.04 7.43 -4.59
CA ALA A 17 -17.31 7.59 -3.16
C ALA A 17 -16.31 8.55 -2.51
N PRO A 18 -16.31 9.84 -2.90
CA PRO A 18 -15.30 10.81 -2.44
C PRO A 18 -15.33 11.02 -0.92
N PHE A 19 -16.49 10.88 -0.29
CA PHE A 19 -16.65 10.93 1.17
C PHE A 19 -15.84 9.85 1.92
N LEU A 20 -15.48 8.74 1.26
CA LEU A 20 -14.63 7.70 1.86
C LEU A 20 -13.15 8.06 1.85
N VAL A 21 -12.74 9.13 1.18
CA VAL A 21 -11.34 9.57 1.09
C VAL A 21 -11.20 11.09 1.26
N GLU A 22 -12.21 11.71 1.88
CA GLU A 22 -12.35 13.17 1.99
C GLU A 22 -11.20 13.84 2.74
N SER A 23 -10.69 13.17 3.78
CA SER A 23 -9.52 13.61 4.53
C SER A 23 -8.31 12.75 4.21
N GLU A 24 -7.12 13.32 4.36
CA GLU A 24 -5.88 12.59 4.10
C GLU A 24 -5.73 11.38 5.03
N HIS A 25 -6.13 11.51 6.30
CA HIS A 25 -6.20 10.41 7.25
C HIS A 25 -7.10 9.28 6.75
N LEU A 26 -8.32 9.60 6.33
CA LEU A 26 -9.28 8.60 5.86
C LEU A 26 -8.80 7.93 4.57
N ARG A 27 -8.21 8.71 3.67
CA ARG A 27 -7.58 8.21 2.45
C ARG A 27 -6.46 7.21 2.75
N CYS A 28 -5.56 7.54 3.67
CA CYS A 28 -4.49 6.65 4.13
C CYS A 28 -5.06 5.37 4.75
N LEU A 29 -6.03 5.51 5.66
CA LEU A 29 -6.68 4.38 6.33
C LEU A 29 -7.35 3.42 5.34
N LYS A 30 -8.09 3.95 4.35
CA LYS A 30 -8.75 3.13 3.33
C LYS A 30 -7.75 2.45 2.41
N PHE A 31 -6.71 3.17 1.99
CA PHE A 31 -5.65 2.61 1.15
C PHE A 31 -4.91 1.49 1.88
N GLU A 32 -4.45 1.73 3.10
CA GLU A 32 -3.74 0.74 3.93
C GLU A 32 -4.59 -0.52 4.17
N LYS A 33 -5.89 -0.36 4.45
CA LYS A 33 -6.81 -1.49 4.65
C LYS A 33 -6.94 -2.38 3.42
N GLY A 34 -6.81 -1.85 2.20
CA GLY A 34 -6.88 -2.62 0.97
C GLY A 34 -5.55 -3.21 0.51
N LEU A 35 -4.43 -2.95 1.21
CA LEU A 35 -3.16 -3.61 0.95
C LEU A 35 -3.17 -5.08 1.42
N LYS A 36 -2.34 -5.90 0.78
CA LYS A 36 -2.12 -7.29 1.20
C LYS A 36 -1.61 -7.33 2.64
N ASN A 37 -2.07 -8.32 3.42
CA ASN A 37 -1.72 -8.48 4.84
C ASN A 37 -0.20 -8.51 5.09
N SER A 38 0.58 -9.12 4.20
CA SER A 38 2.05 -9.17 4.31
C SER A 38 2.69 -7.79 4.29
N MET A 39 2.21 -6.89 3.43
CA MET A 39 2.71 -5.50 3.36
C MET A 39 2.13 -4.65 4.48
N ARG A 40 0.84 -4.82 4.78
CA ARG A 40 0.11 -4.00 5.76
C ARG A 40 0.75 -4.07 7.15
N ARG A 41 1.22 -5.24 7.58
CA ARG A 41 1.83 -5.42 8.91
C ARG A 41 3.03 -4.48 9.13
N SER A 42 3.87 -4.32 8.12
CA SER A 42 5.04 -3.43 8.19
C SER A 42 4.66 -1.95 8.19
N LEU A 43 3.55 -1.59 7.54
CA LEU A 43 3.12 -0.19 7.37
C LEU A 43 2.32 0.34 8.56
N VAL A 44 1.47 -0.48 9.18
CA VAL A 44 0.63 -0.09 10.32
C VAL A 44 1.45 0.45 11.48
N ALA A 45 2.64 -0.12 11.72
CA ALA A 45 3.54 0.32 12.78
C ALA A 45 4.09 1.74 12.53
N LEU A 46 4.18 2.17 11.28
CA LEU A 46 4.74 3.48 10.88
C LEU A 46 3.72 4.62 11.02
N ARG A 47 2.42 4.30 11.16
CA ARG A 47 1.33 5.27 11.36
C ARG A 47 1.33 6.44 10.37
N ILE A 48 1.71 6.17 9.12
CA ILE A 48 1.87 7.22 8.09
C ILE A 48 0.53 7.90 7.83
N GLN A 49 0.51 9.23 7.92
CA GLN A 49 -0.70 10.05 7.75
C GLN A 49 -0.74 10.80 6.41
N ASN A 50 0.35 10.77 5.64
CA ASN A 50 0.41 11.35 4.31
C ASN A 50 0.25 10.28 3.23
N PHE A 51 -0.61 10.53 2.25
CA PHE A 51 -0.95 9.51 1.25
C PHE A 51 0.23 9.14 0.34
N TRP A 52 1.04 10.12 -0.04
CA TRP A 52 2.18 9.88 -0.92
C TRP A 52 3.31 9.14 -0.20
N ASP A 53 3.57 9.51 1.06
CA ASP A 53 4.53 8.78 1.90
C ASP A 53 4.10 7.34 2.12
N LEU A 54 2.79 7.10 2.34
CA LEU A 54 2.26 5.75 2.48
C LEU A 54 2.45 4.92 1.21
N VAL A 55 2.19 5.49 0.03
CA VAL A 55 2.42 4.82 -1.26
C VAL A 55 3.92 4.54 -1.47
N ALA A 56 4.80 5.48 -1.12
CA ALA A 56 6.23 5.29 -1.22
C ALA A 56 6.72 4.17 -0.29
N ALA A 57 6.27 4.16 0.97
CA ALA A 57 6.59 3.11 1.94
C ALA A 57 6.06 1.75 1.48
N ALA A 58 4.82 1.68 1.00
CA ALA A 58 4.24 0.45 0.47
C ALA A 58 5.03 -0.09 -0.72
N THR A 59 5.51 0.79 -1.60
CA THR A 59 6.33 0.42 -2.76
C THR A 59 7.67 -0.20 -2.32
N LYS A 60 8.33 0.37 -1.31
CA LYS A 60 9.57 -0.20 -0.75
C LYS A 60 9.32 -1.58 -0.15
N VAL A 61 8.26 -1.72 0.65
CA VAL A 61 7.88 -3.02 1.24
C VAL A 61 7.54 -4.05 0.16
N GLU A 62 6.91 -3.66 -0.94
CA GLU A 62 6.67 -4.55 -2.08
C GLU A 62 7.99 -5.03 -2.71
N GLN A 63 8.95 -4.12 -2.91
CA GLN A 63 10.28 -4.45 -3.46
C GLN A 63 11.07 -5.39 -2.53
N ASP A 64 11.08 -5.11 -1.23
CA ASP A 64 11.77 -5.93 -0.23
C ASP A 64 11.18 -7.35 -0.18
N ASN A 65 9.85 -7.48 -0.25
CA ASN A 65 9.20 -8.78 -0.30
C ASN A 65 9.56 -9.56 -1.58
N ILE A 66 9.61 -8.89 -2.73
CA ILE A 66 10.01 -9.52 -4.00
C ILE A 66 11.45 -10.03 -3.90
N ALA A 67 12.38 -9.20 -3.41
CA ALA A 67 13.78 -9.58 -3.24
C ALA A 67 13.94 -10.76 -2.27
N TYR A 68 13.20 -10.75 -1.16
CA TYR A 68 13.20 -11.85 -0.19
C TYR A 68 12.76 -13.17 -0.82
N HIS A 69 11.67 -13.17 -1.59
CA HIS A 69 11.20 -14.39 -2.27
C HIS A 69 12.20 -14.89 -3.33
N GLN A 70 12.82 -13.99 -4.09
CA GLN A 70 13.86 -14.34 -5.06
C GLN A 70 15.08 -14.99 -4.39
N SER A 71 15.53 -14.49 -3.24
CA SER A 71 16.65 -15.10 -2.51
C SER A 71 16.32 -16.51 -2.00
N LYS A 72 15.07 -16.76 -1.62
CA LYS A 72 14.62 -18.08 -1.11
C LYS A 72 14.48 -19.12 -2.20
N GLU A 73 14.21 -18.71 -3.43
CA GLU A 73 14.11 -19.61 -4.60
C GLU A 73 15.48 -19.98 -5.19
N GLN A 74 16.54 -19.20 -4.92
CA GLN A 74 17.91 -19.51 -5.37
C GLN A 74 18.70 -20.41 -4.40
N GLU A 75 18.22 -20.56 -3.16
CA GLU A 75 18.82 -21.39 -2.11
C GLU A 75 18.28 -22.84 -2.10
N GLY A 76 17.28 -23.16 -2.92
CA GLY A 76 16.64 -24.49 -3.03
C GLY A 76 16.86 -25.14 -4.38
#